data_AF-A0A9Q0D6Z7-F1
#
_entry.id   AF-A0A9Q0D6Z7-F1
#
_cell.length_a   1.000
_cell.length_b   1.000
_cell.length_c   1.000
_cell.angle_alpha   90.00
_cell.angle_beta   90.00
_cell.angle_gamma   90.00
#
_symmetry.space_group_name_H-M   'P 1'
#
loop_
_entity.id
_entity.type
_entity.pdbx_description
1 polymer ?
#
loop_
_entity_poly.entity_id
_entity_poly.type
_entity_poly.pdbx_seq_one_letter_code
_entity_poly.pdbx_strand_id
1 'polypeptide(L)' 'MNAFMVWARARRPVLTRDHPQVACTDISVRLGTEWTALTEDQKVPYYQESWRLKVIHQQQFP' A
#
# COMPACT_ATOMS: atom_id res chain seq x y z
N MET A 1 1.32 -6.12 8.15
CA MET A 1 0.93 -5.32 6.97
C MET A 1 1.91 -5.62 5.85
N ASN A 2 1.44 -5.93 4.62
CA ASN A 2 2.34 -6.23 3.48
C ASN A 2 2.76 -4.95 2.74
N ALA A 3 3.76 -5.05 1.85
CA ALA A 3 4.32 -3.91 1.11
C ALA A 3 3.27 -3.12 0.32
N PHE A 4 2.38 -3.82 -0.39
CA PHE A 4 1.26 -3.20 -1.09
C PHE A 4 0.37 -2.38 -0.15
N MET A 5 0.01 -2.91 1.02
CA MET A 5 -0.84 -2.20 1.98
C MET A 5 -0.14 -0.99 2.60
N VAL A 6 1.18 -1.04 2.80
CA VAL A 6 1.98 0.11 3.26
C VAL A 6 1.92 1.23 2.22
N TRP A 7 2.17 0.92 0.95
CA TRP A 7 2.09 1.89 -0.14
C TRP A 7 0.64 2.40 -0.36
N ALA A 8 -0.33 1.49 -0.41
CA ALA A 8 -1.73 1.79 -0.69
C ALA A 8 -2.32 2.71 0.37
N ARG A 9 -1.89 2.61 1.63
CA ARG A 9 -2.32 3.51 2.71
C ARG A 9 -1.98 4.98 2.42
N ALA A 10 -0.83 5.25 1.81
CA ALA A 10 -0.43 6.61 1.43
C ALA A 10 -1.07 7.07 0.11
N ARG A 11 -1.28 6.16 -0.84
CA ARG A 11 -1.83 6.48 -2.17
C ARG A 11 -3.35 6.61 -2.19
N ARG A 12 -4.07 5.82 -1.38
CA ARG A 12 -5.54 5.78 -1.35
C ARG A 12 -6.18 7.16 -1.08
N PRO A 13 -5.75 7.96 -0.10
CA PRO A 13 -6.33 9.29 0.15
C PRO A 13 -6.22 10.24 -1.05
N VAL A 14 -5.14 10.11 -1.83
CA VAL A 14 -4.95 10.88 -3.07
C VAL A 14 -6.02 10.52 -4.08
N LEU A 15 -6.21 9.22 -4.34
CA LEU A 15 -7.22 8.75 -5.30
C LEU A 15 -8.64 9.07 -4.86
N THR A 16 -8.96 8.95 -3.57
CA THR A 16 -10.30 9.27 -3.07
C THR A 16 -10.58 10.78 -3.10
N ARG A 17 -9.56 11.62 -2.91
CA ARG A 17 -9.70 13.07 -3.02
C ARG A 17 -9.89 13.49 -4.48
N ASP A 18 -9.12 12.91 -5.38
CA ASP A 18 -9.16 13.23 -6.81
C ASP A 18 -10.44 12.65 -7.47
N HIS A 19 -10.99 11.56 -6.93
CA HIS A 19 -12.18 10.88 -7.42
C HIS A 19 -13.18 10.55 -6.29
N PRO A 20 -13.84 11.56 -5.69
CA PRO A 20 -14.66 11.38 -4.49
C PRO A 20 -15.94 10.56 -4.72
N GLN A 21 -16.37 10.40 -5.97
CA GLN A 21 -17.58 9.67 -6.34
C GLN A 21 -17.32 8.22 -6.77
N VAL A 22 -16.05 7.82 -6.84
CA VAL A 22 -15.65 6.48 -7.28
C VAL A 22 -15.76 5.52 -6.10
N ALA A 23 -16.32 4.33 -6.34
CA ALA A 23 -16.51 3.33 -5.29
C ALA A 23 -15.17 2.82 -4.74
N CYS A 24 -15.13 2.46 -3.46
CA CYS A 24 -13.94 1.91 -2.81
C CYS A 24 -13.38 0.66 -3.51
N THR A 25 -14.24 -0.13 -4.15
CA THR A 25 -13.87 -1.28 -4.98
C THR A 25 -13.01 -0.85 -6.17
N ASP A 26 -13.45 0.17 -6.90
CA ASP A 26 -12.74 0.68 -8.07
C ASP A 26 -11.42 1.38 -7.69
N ILE A 27 -11.40 2.09 -6.55
CA ILE A 27 -10.17 2.64 -5.98
C ILE A 27 -9.18 1.51 -5.67
N SER A 28 -9.65 0.38 -5.13
CA SER A 28 -8.80 -0.77 -4.81
C SER A 28 -8.23 -1.44 -6.06
N VAL A 29 -9.04 -1.57 -7.12
CA VAL A 29 -8.58 -2.07 -8.43
C VAL A 29 -7.48 -1.17 -8.98
N ARG A 30 -7.70 0.15 -9.00
CA ARG A 30 -6.73 1.12 -9.50
C ARG A 30 -5.42 1.12 -8.71
N LEU A 31 -5.49 1.01 -7.38
CA LEU A 31 -4.31 0.85 -6.53
C LEU A 31 -3.52 -0.40 -6.92
N GLY A 32 -4.18 -1.53 -7.19
CA GLY A 32 -3.50 -2.76 -7.64
C GLY A 32 -2.78 -2.59 -8.98
N THR A 33 -3.41 -1.89 -9.93
CA THR A 33 -2.81 -1.57 -11.23
C THR A 33 -1.59 -0.67 -11.07
N GLU A 34 -1.73 0.44 -10.31
CA GLU A 34 -0.63 1.38 -10.08
C GLU A 34 0.55 0.72 -9.35
N TRP A 35 0.29 -0.14 -8.35
CA TRP A 35 1.33 -0.90 -7.66
C TRP A 35 2.11 -1.81 -8.59
N THR A 36 1.42 -2.52 -9.48
CA THR A 36 2.06 -3.42 -10.46
C THR A 36 2.93 -2.65 -11.45
N ALA A 37 2.53 -1.41 -11.78
CA ALA A 37 3.26 -0.54 -12.68
C ALA A 37 4.52 0.10 -12.07
N LEU A 38 4.68 0.08 -10.73
CA LEU A 38 5.90 0.56 -10.08
C LEU A 38 7.09 -0.33 -10.42
N THR A 39 8.27 0.29 -10.55
CA THR A 39 9.52 -0.45 -10.68
C THR A 39 9.91 -1.10 -9.37
N GLU A 40 10.79 -2.10 -9.41
CA GLU A 40 11.26 -2.75 -8.19
C GLU A 40 11.94 -1.76 -7.24
N ASP A 41 12.76 -0.85 -7.74
CA ASP A 41 13.40 0.21 -6.93
C ASP A 41 12.38 1.10 -6.20
N GLN A 42 11.25 1.40 -6.84
CA GLN A 42 10.16 2.15 -6.22
C GLN A 42 9.43 1.32 -5.15
N LYS A 43 9.41 -0.01 -5.29
CA LYS A 43 8.77 -0.92 -4.32
C LYS A 43 9.66 -1.24 -3.12
N VAL A 44 11.00 -1.22 -3.28
CA VAL A 44 12.00 -1.51 -2.22
C VAL A 44 11.66 -0.87 -0.87
N PRO A 45 11.42 0.45 -0.76
CA PRO A 45 11.15 1.08 0.54
C PRO A 45 9.90 0.50 1.22
N TYR A 46 8.87 0.13 0.47
CA TYR A 46 7.64 -0.45 1.01
C TYR A 46 7.83 -1.90 1.45
N TYR A 47 8.68 -2.66 0.76
CA TYR A 47 9.07 -4.00 1.21
C TYR A 47 9.84 -3.94 2.53
N GLN A 48 10.83 -3.05 2.64
CA GLN A 48 11.59 -2.83 3.87
C GLN A 48 10.66 -2.44 5.04
N GLU A 49 9.74 -1.51 4.79
CA GLU A 49 8.79 -1.08 5.82
C GLU A 49 7.82 -2.20 6.21
N SER A 50 7.36 -3.01 5.25
CA SER A 50 6.50 -4.15 5.56
C SER A 50 7.21 -5.20 6.43
N TRP A 51 8.51 -5.42 6.18
CA TRP A 51 9.34 -6.30 6.98
C TRP A 51 9.53 -5.73 8.39
N ARG A 52 9.84 -4.44 8.53
CA ARG A 52 9.93 -3.74 9.81
C ARG A 52 8.65 -3.91 10.64
N LEU A 53 7.50 -3.64 10.03
CA LEU A 53 6.19 -3.78 10.69
C LEU A 53 5.89 -5.23 11.08
N LYS A 54 6.31 -6.22 10.26
CA LYS A 54 6.16 -7.64 10.58
C LYS A 54 6.99 -8.01 11.81
N VAL A 55 8.25 -7.59 11.88
CA VAL A 55 9.14 -7.86 13.02
C VAL A 55 8.58 -7.23 14.29
N ILE A 56 8.14 -5.97 14.23
CA ILE A 56 7.53 -5.29 15.38
C ILE A 56 6.30 -6.05 15.88
N HIS A 57 5.42 -6.48 14.99
CA HIS A 57 4.23 -7.24 15.37
C HIS A 57 4.58 -8.56 16.04
N GLN A 58 5.54 -9.32 15.50
CA GLN A 58 6.00 -10.58 16.09
C GLN A 58 6.60 -10.37 17.49
N GLN A 59 7.29 -9.25 17.74
CA GLN A 59 7.83 -8.93 19.06
C GLN A 59 6.75 -8.50 20.05
N GLN A 60 5.73 -7.78 19.59
CA GLN A 60 4.65 -7.28 20.44
C GLN A 60 3.57 -8.33 20.73
N PHE A 61 3.42 -9.33 19.85
CA PHE A 61 2.40 -10.37 19.94
C PHE A 61 3.02 -11.75 19.65
N PRO A 62 3.69 -12.37 20.64
CA PRO A 62 4.28 -13.71 20.51
C PRO A 62 3.27 -14.83 20.30
#